data_AF-A0A916YMA1-F1
#
_entry.id   AF-A0A916YMA1-F1
#
_cell.length_a   1.000
_cell.length_b   1.000
_cell.length_c   1.000
_cell.angle_alpha   90.00
_cell.angle_beta   90.00
_cell.angle_gamma   90.00
#
_symmetry.space_group_name_H-M   'P 1'
#
loop_
_entity.id
_entity.type
_entity.pdbx_description
1 polymer ?
#
loop_
_entity_poly.entity_id
_entity_poly.type
_entity_poly.pdbx_seq_one_letter_code
_entity_poly.pdbx_strand_id
1 'polypeptide(L)'
;MLAAYLATCVLFAAAFALLGIVGRTMAMLATMRASVAVMRNSALDDLAKEKAVQKGSIELLGHLVVVIAMLSVAFGVAAVPALVGSWAALFGLEQFVAFTLRPDILLGTIAVFAGVAVLIRKRKAQA
;
A
#
# COMPACT_ATOMS: atom_id res chain seq x y z
N MET A 1 -11.53 -20.83 -9.08
CA MET A 1 -11.10 -20.08 -7.88
C MET A 1 -9.63 -19.64 -7.96
N LEU A 2 -8.66 -20.56 -8.12
CA LEU A 2 -7.24 -20.19 -8.20
C LEU A 2 -6.91 -19.13 -9.28
N ALA A 3 -7.43 -19.29 -10.50
CA ALA A 3 -7.19 -18.31 -11.57
C ALA A 3 -7.72 -16.90 -11.22
N ALA A 4 -8.91 -16.81 -10.62
CA ALA A 4 -9.48 -15.55 -10.15
C ALA A 4 -8.63 -14.95 -9.01
N TYR A 5 -8.12 -15.78 -8.11
CA TYR A 5 -7.22 -15.36 -7.05
C TYR A 5 -5.92 -14.77 -7.59
N LEU A 6 -5.27 -15.47 -8.53
CA LEU A 6 -4.06 -14.99 -9.17
C LEU A 6 -4.31 -13.67 -9.92
N ALA A 7 -5.44 -13.54 -10.61
CA ALA A 7 -5.83 -12.30 -11.27
C ALA A 7 -6.02 -11.17 -10.24
N THR A 8 -6.66 -11.42 -9.10
CA THR A 8 -6.79 -10.46 -7.99
C THR A 8 -5.43 -10.02 -7.46
N CYS A 9 -4.50 -10.95 -7.24
CA CYS A 9 -3.14 -10.62 -6.80
C CYS A 9 -2.38 -9.76 -7.81
N VAL A 10 -2.45 -10.11 -9.10
CA VAL A 10 -1.78 -9.37 -10.17
C VAL A 10 -2.37 -7.97 -10.32
N LEU A 11 -3.70 -7.84 -10.31
CA LEU A 11 -4.38 -6.56 -10.39
C LEU A 11 -4.09 -5.69 -9.17
N PHE A 12 -4.08 -6.26 -7.96
CA PHE A 12 -3.68 -5.55 -6.76
C PHE A 12 -2.25 -5.04 -6.86
N ALA A 13 -1.30 -5.90 -7.25
CA ALA A 13 0.10 -5.54 -7.40
C ALA A 13 0.31 -4.43 -8.44
N ALA A 14 -0.37 -4.55 -9.59
CA ALA A 14 -0.33 -3.56 -10.66
C ALA A 14 -0.93 -2.23 -10.23
N ALA A 15 -2.13 -2.22 -9.63
CA ALA A 15 -2.76 -1.01 -9.12
C ALA A 15 -1.92 -0.34 -8.03
N PHE A 16 -1.39 -1.13 -7.08
CA PHE A 16 -0.52 -0.64 -6.02
C PHE A 16 0.76 0.02 -6.55
N ALA A 17 1.37 -0.58 -7.59
CA ALA A 17 2.55 -0.05 -8.24
C ALA A 17 2.25 1.21 -9.08
N LEU A 18 1.21 1.19 -9.91
CA LEU A 18 0.82 2.30 -10.79
C LEU A 18 0.36 3.53 -10.01
N LEU A 19 -0.35 3.33 -8.91
CA LEU A 19 -0.73 4.43 -8.03
C LEU A 19 0.51 5.04 -7.34
N GLY A 20 1.63 4.33 -7.23
CA GLY A 20 2.84 4.87 -6.61
C GLY A 20 2.70 5.03 -5.10
N ILE A 21 1.94 4.14 -4.46
CA ILE A 21 1.63 4.17 -3.02
C ILE A 21 2.93 4.21 -2.19
N VAL A 22 3.93 3.41 -2.56
CA VAL A 22 5.25 3.40 -1.88
C VAL A 22 5.92 4.78 -1.91
N GLY A 23 5.89 5.46 -3.05
CA GLY A 23 6.50 6.79 -3.19
C GLY A 23 5.81 7.82 -2.28
N ARG A 24 4.48 7.79 -2.23
CA ARG A 24 3.68 8.63 -1.32
C ARG A 24 3.99 8.34 0.15
N THR A 25 4.10 7.07 0.54
CA THR A 25 4.47 6.69 1.92
C THR A 25 5.88 7.16 2.28
N MET A 26 6.83 7.09 1.34
CA MET A 26 8.20 7.59 1.56
C MET A 26 8.23 9.11 1.72
N ALA A 27 7.43 9.85 0.95
CA ALA A 27 7.28 11.30 1.13
C ALA A 27 6.71 11.63 2.53
N MET A 28 5.69 10.89 2.98
CA MET A 28 5.12 11.05 4.31
C MET A 28 6.15 10.81 5.42
N LEU A 29 7.00 9.78 5.28
CA LEU A 29 8.12 9.54 6.20
C LEU A 29 9.15 10.68 6.19
N ALA A 30 9.41 11.29 5.03
CA ALA A 30 10.31 12.44 4.93
C ALA A 30 9.73 13.66 5.66
N THR A 31 8.44 13.96 5.49
CA THR A 31 7.74 15.04 6.22
C THR A 31 7.79 14.79 7.73
N MET A 32 7.56 13.54 8.17
CA MET A 32 7.63 13.18 9.58
C MET A 32 9.04 13.40 10.17
N ARG A 33 10.09 13.02 9.43
CA ARG A 33 11.48 13.28 9.83
C ARG A 33 11.80 14.78 9.87
N ALA A 34 11.28 15.55 8.93
CA ALA A 34 11.44 17.00 8.91
C ALA A 34 10.78 17.66 10.13
N SER A 35 9.57 17.24 10.50
CA SER A 35 8.89 17.73 11.71
C SER A 35 9.68 17.42 12.99
N VAL A 36 10.27 16.23 13.11
CA VAL A 36 11.14 15.87 14.25
C VAL A 36 12.41 16.72 14.26
N ALA A 37 13.00 17.01 13.09
CA ALA A 37 14.18 17.87 13.00
C ALA A 37 13.89 19.31 13.44
N VAL A 38 12.71 19.85 13.08
CA VAL A 38 12.26 21.19 13.53
C VAL A 38 12.15 21.26 15.05
N MET A 39 11.57 20.24 15.69
CA MET A 39 11.45 20.19 17.16
C MET A 39 12.81 20.20 17.87
N ARG A 40 13.85 19.63 17.24
CA ARG A 40 15.22 19.57 17.78
C ARG A 40 16.05 20.81 17.47
N ASN A 41 15.56 21.75 16.66
CA ASN A 41 16.32 22.91 16.25
C ASN A 41 16.32 23.99 17.34
N SER A 42 17.47 24.19 17.99
CA SER A 42 17.64 25.20 19.04
C SER A 42 17.65 26.64 18.53
N ALA A 43 17.81 26.86 17.22
CA ALA A 43 17.82 28.19 16.63
C ALA A 43 16.42 28.74 16.33
N LEU A 44 15.38 27.90 16.41
CA LEU A 44 13.99 28.32 16.21
C LEU A 44 13.34 28.69 17.55
N ASP A 45 12.63 29.82 17.53
CA ASP A 45 11.72 30.20 18.61
C ASP A 45 10.54 29.22 18.72
N ASP A 46 9.96 29.10 19.91
CA ASP A 46 8.94 28.10 20.21
C ASP A 46 7.66 28.32 19.39
N LEU A 47 7.27 29.58 19.16
CA LEU A 47 6.14 29.91 18.29
C LEU A 47 6.40 29.50 16.83
N ALA A 48 7.64 29.62 16.36
CA ALA A 48 8.02 29.20 15.01
C ALA A 48 8.02 27.66 14.88
N LYS A 49 8.46 26.95 15.92
CA LYS A 49 8.38 25.48 15.98
C LYS A 49 6.94 25.00 15.96
N GLU A 50 6.07 25.60 16.77
CA GLU A 50 4.65 25.23 16.84
C GLU A 50 3.98 25.34 15.47
N LYS A 51 4.14 26.48 14.78
CA LYS A 51 3.59 26.70 13.43
C LYS A 51 4.13 25.70 12.41
N ALA A 52 5.43 25.42 12.46
CA ALA A 52 6.05 24.47 11.54
C ALA A 52 5.58 23.02 11.77
N VAL A 53 5.41 22.61 13.04
CA VAL A 53 4.85 21.30 13.41
C VAL A 53 3.37 21.20 13.03
N GLN A 54 2.58 22.25 13.25
CA GLN A 54 1.18 22.30 12.86
C GLN A 54 1.02 22.15 11.34
N LYS A 55 1.83 22.89 10.56
CA LYS A 55 1.86 22.76 9.09
C LYS A 55 2.22 21.34 8.66
N GLY A 56 3.26 20.75 9.26
CA GLY A 56 3.65 19.36 8.98
C GLY A 56 2.55 18.36 9.32
N SER A 57 1.80 18.58 10.40
CA SER A 57 0.68 17.72 10.80
C SER A 57 -0.47 17.75 9.79
N ILE A 58 -0.81 18.94 9.26
CA ILE A 58 -1.83 19.09 8.20
C ILE A 58 -1.37 18.38 6.91
N GLU A 59 -0.11 18.53 6.54
CA GLU A 59 0.47 17.87 5.35
C GLU A 59 0.45 16.34 5.49
N LEU A 60 0.82 15.81 6.66
CA LEU A 60 0.75 14.39 6.97
C LEU A 60 -0.68 13.85 6.90
N LEU A 61 -1.66 14.60 7.40
CA LEU A 61 -3.07 14.23 7.31
C LEU A 61 -3.55 14.20 5.84
N GLY A 62 -3.12 15.17 5.03
CA GLY A 62 -3.37 15.17 3.58
C GLY A 62 -2.79 13.93 2.90
N HIS A 63 -1.54 13.56 3.22
CA HIS A 63 -0.92 12.34 2.72
C HIS A 63 -1.67 11.08 3.15
N LEU A 64 -2.11 11.00 4.41
CA LEU A 64 -2.86 9.86 4.93
C LEU A 64 -4.17 9.65 4.15
N VAL A 65 -4.96 10.70 3.98
CA VAL A 65 -6.24 10.64 3.25
C VAL A 65 -6.02 10.16 1.81
N VAL A 66 -5.00 10.70 1.14
CA VAL A 66 -4.65 10.30 -0.23
C VAL A 66 -4.22 8.83 -0.30
N VAL A 67 -3.37 8.38 0.63
CA VAL A 67 -2.93 6.97 0.68
C VAL A 67 -4.10 6.03 0.93
N ILE A 68 -5.02 6.38 1.85
CA ILE A 68 -6.24 5.61 2.11
C ILE A 68 -7.09 5.52 0.84
N ALA A 69 -7.33 6.65 0.15
CA ALA A 69 -8.10 6.66 -1.09
C ALA A 69 -7.45 5.77 -2.17
N MET A 70 -6.13 5.82 -2.32
CA MET A 70 -5.38 5.00 -3.28
C MET A 70 -5.47 3.51 -2.93
N LEU A 71 -5.36 3.16 -1.64
CA LEU A 71 -5.54 1.78 -1.18
C LEU A 71 -6.96 1.28 -1.46
N SER A 72 -7.98 2.09 -1.18
CA SER A 72 -9.38 1.75 -1.49
C SER A 72 -9.58 1.48 -2.98
N VAL A 73 -8.97 2.28 -3.86
CA VAL A 73 -9.00 2.03 -5.32
C VAL A 73 -8.27 0.73 -5.66
N ALA A 74 -7.08 0.49 -5.11
CA ALA A 74 -6.33 -0.74 -5.37
C ALA A 74 -7.09 -1.99 -4.93
N PHE A 75 -7.73 -1.97 -3.75
CA PHE A 75 -8.60 -3.05 -3.28
C PHE A 75 -9.85 -3.20 -4.14
N GLY A 76 -10.47 -2.09 -4.56
CA GLY A 76 -11.62 -2.11 -5.46
C GLY A 76 -11.30 -2.77 -6.80
N VAL A 77 -10.17 -2.42 -7.42
CA VAL A 77 -9.70 -3.03 -8.67
C VAL A 77 -9.37 -4.51 -8.46
N ALA A 78 -8.72 -4.86 -7.35
CA ALA A 78 -8.38 -6.25 -7.02
C ALA A 78 -9.62 -7.13 -6.76
N ALA A 79 -10.73 -6.55 -6.33
CA ALA A 79 -11.99 -7.27 -6.10
C ALA A 79 -12.69 -7.68 -7.41
N VAL A 80 -12.36 -7.05 -8.55
CA VAL A 80 -13.03 -7.27 -9.84
C VAL A 80 -13.09 -8.75 -10.24
N PRO A 81 -11.99 -9.54 -10.23
CA PRO A 81 -12.05 -10.96 -10.61
C PRO A 81 -12.95 -11.80 -9.70
N ALA A 82 -13.01 -11.47 -8.41
CA ALA A 82 -13.89 -12.17 -7.47
C ALA A 82 -15.37 -11.85 -7.74
N LEU A 83 -15.68 -10.58 -7.97
CA LEU A 83 -17.03 -10.12 -8.31
C LEU A 83 -17.50 -10.70 -9.65
N VAL A 84 -16.66 -10.63 -10.68
CA VAL A 84 -16.95 -11.20 -12.01
C VAL A 84 -17.15 -12.70 -11.91
N GLY A 85 -16.29 -13.42 -11.18
CA GLY A 85 -16.44 -14.86 -10.99
C GLY A 85 -17.72 -15.24 -10.23
N SER A 86 -18.11 -14.43 -9.24
CA SER A 86 -19.38 -14.63 -8.53
C SER A 86 -20.59 -14.33 -9.40
N TRP A 87 -20.56 -13.27 -10.21
CA TRP A 87 -21.64 -12.92 -11.13
C TRP A 87 -21.82 -13.94 -12.24
N ALA A 88 -20.72 -14.54 -12.71
CA ALA A 88 -20.74 -15.65 -13.66
C ALA A 88 -21.12 -17.01 -13.03
N ALA A 89 -21.53 -17.02 -11.75
CA ALA A 89 -21.88 -18.23 -10.99
C ALA A 89 -20.77 -19.32 -10.96
N LEU A 90 -19.50 -18.92 -11.12
CA LEU A 90 -18.37 -19.85 -11.11
C LEU A 90 -18.03 -20.33 -9.68
N PHE A 91 -18.27 -19.48 -8.68
CA PHE A 91 -18.05 -19.74 -7.26
C PHE A 91 -18.80 -18.71 -6.42
N GLY A 92 -19.14 -19.04 -5.17
CA GLY A 92 -19.69 -18.07 -4.22
C GLY A 92 -18.62 -17.15 -3.64
N LEU A 93 -18.98 -15.89 -3.30
CA LEU A 93 -18.04 -14.95 -2.66
C LEU A 93 -17.49 -15.49 -1.33
N GLU A 94 -18.34 -16.11 -0.51
CA GLU A 94 -17.94 -16.72 0.76
C GLU A 94 -16.89 -17.81 0.56
N GLN A 95 -17.06 -18.65 -0.46
CA GLN A 95 -16.10 -19.71 -0.80
C GLN A 95 -14.77 -19.12 -1.28
N PHE A 96 -14.82 -18.04 -2.06
CA PHE A 96 -13.63 -17.33 -2.50
C PHE A 96 -12.87 -16.72 -1.31
N VAL A 97 -13.56 -16.06 -0.38
CA VAL A 97 -12.94 -15.50 0.83
C VAL A 97 -12.37 -16.61 1.71
N ALA A 98 -13.11 -17.69 1.92
CA ALA A 98 -12.60 -18.84 2.67
C ALA A 98 -11.33 -19.42 2.01
N PHE A 99 -11.30 -19.48 0.67
CA PHE A 99 -10.13 -19.92 -0.09
C PHE A 99 -8.93 -18.98 0.08
N THR A 100 -9.12 -17.65 0.02
CA THR A 100 -8.02 -16.68 0.17
C THR A 100 -7.46 -16.61 1.58
N LEU A 101 -8.27 -16.93 2.59
CA LEU A 101 -7.87 -16.97 4.00
C LEU A 101 -7.19 -18.28 4.41
N ARG A 102 -7.11 -19.28 3.52
CA ARG A 102 -6.42 -20.52 3.87
C ARG A 102 -4.93 -20.24 4.16
N PRO A 103 -4.37 -20.80 5.24
CA PRO A 103 -2.98 -20.54 5.63
C PRO A 103 -1.96 -20.86 4.52
N ASP A 104 -2.18 -21.93 3.76
CA ASP A 104 -1.32 -22.33 2.64
C ASP A 104 -1.30 -21.28 1.52
N ILE A 105 -2.46 -20.74 1.16
CA ILE A 105 -2.58 -19.68 0.16
C ILE A 105 -1.95 -18.37 0.65
N LEU A 106 -2.19 -17.98 1.90
CA LEU A 106 -1.60 -16.78 2.50
C LEU A 106 -0.06 -16.88 2.53
N LEU A 107 0.48 -17.99 3.04
CA LEU A 107 1.93 -18.22 3.09
C LEU A 107 2.54 -18.22 1.69
N GLY A 108 1.91 -18.91 0.73
CA GLY A 108 2.37 -18.93 -0.66
C GLY A 108 2.39 -17.52 -1.28
N THR A 109 1.37 -16.72 -0.99
CA THR A 109 1.27 -15.35 -1.51
C THR A 109 2.34 -14.45 -0.92
N ILE A 110 2.51 -14.48 0.40
CA ILE A 110 3.59 -13.75 1.08
C ILE A 110 4.95 -14.16 0.51
N ALA A 111 5.21 -15.46 0.35
CA ALA A 111 6.46 -15.98 -0.19
C ALA A 111 6.72 -15.49 -1.63
N VAL A 112 5.71 -15.51 -2.50
CA VAL A 112 5.84 -15.03 -3.88
C VAL A 112 6.12 -13.53 -3.91
N PHE A 113 5.34 -12.71 -3.19
CA PHE A 113 5.55 -11.26 -3.16
C PHE A 113 6.90 -10.88 -2.56
N ALA A 114 7.33 -11.55 -1.49
CA ALA A 114 8.65 -11.37 -0.89
C ALA A 114 9.77 -11.76 -1.86
N GLY A 115 9.63 -12.92 -2.53
CA GLY A 115 10.58 -13.39 -3.53
C GLY A 115 10.74 -12.42 -4.70
N VAL A 116 9.62 -11.92 -5.24
CA VAL A 116 9.61 -10.89 -6.29
C VAL A 116 10.29 -9.61 -5.80
N ALA A 117 9.99 -9.15 -4.59
CA ALA A 117 10.62 -7.95 -4.01
C ALA A 117 12.15 -8.12 -3.88
N VAL A 118 12.62 -9.29 -3.43
CA VAL A 118 14.06 -9.61 -3.32
C VAL A 118 14.72 -9.62 -4.71
N LEU A 119 14.08 -10.24 -5.71
CA LEU A 119 14.59 -10.28 -7.08
C LEU A 119 14.71 -8.88 -7.70
N ILE A 120 13.70 -8.04 -7.52
CA ILE A 120 13.71 -6.64 -8.00
C ILE A 120 14.84 -5.86 -7.32
N ARG A 121 15.01 -6.03 -6.00
CA ARG A 121 16.11 -5.36 -5.26
C ARG A 121 17.48 -5.79 -5.77
N LYS A 122 17.71 -7.08 -6.00
CA LYS A 122 18.98 -7.58 -6.54
C LYS A 122 19.29 -6.99 -7.91
N ARG A 123 18.29 -6.92 -8.81
CA ARG A 123 18.47 -6.32 -10.14
C ARG A 123 18.84 -4.84 -10.07
N LYS A 124 18.21 -4.08 -9.18
CA LYS A 124 18.53 -2.66 -8.97
C LYS A 124 19.91 -2.42 -8.36
N ALA A 125 20.49 -3.40 -7.67
CA ALA A 125 21.84 -3.29 -7.10
C ALA A 125 22.95 -3.65 -8.10
N GLN A 126 22.60 -4.31 -9.21
CA GLN A 126 23.52 -4.72 -10.27
C GLN A 126 23.52 -3.77 -11.48
N ALA A 127 22.52 -2.89 -11.57
CA ALA A 127 22.38 -1.85 -12.59
C ALA A 127 22.85 -0.50 -12.03
#